data_AF-K6DQP7-F1
#
_entry.id   AF-K6DQP7-F1
#
_cell.length_a   1.000
_cell.length_b   1.000
_cell.length_c   1.000
_cell.angle_alpha   90.00
_cell.angle_beta   90.00
_cell.angle_gamma   90.00
#
_symmetry.space_group_name_H-M   'P 1'
#
loop_
_entity.id
_entity.type
_entity.pdbx_description
1 polymer ?
#
loop_
_entity_poly.entity_id
_entity_poly.type
_entity_poly.pdbx_seq_one_letter_code
_entity_poly.pdbx_strand_id
1 'polypeptide(L)'
;MDIVVRQGDSYWKYSQLFQLPLQLILDSNREIPANQLHIGQTIKIPGFVVTNYQIRAGDTLWAIAQRRNLSLESLLLVNPNINPGALRIGQTVRVPLRIIWRVVEGRQNYSYDLMMENLVRLKSIYPFITIPSIGRTVLNRAIPEVNIGGGNKKVHYNASFHANEWITTPVVMTFLNDYLLALTNQTPIRGLYMLPYYQQVSLSIVPMVNPDGVNLVLNGPPSEEPWRSRVVEINRGSRNFSGWKANIRGVDLNDQFPAKWEIEKERREQAPAPRDFPGEKPLSEPESIAMAELTRRKNFNRVLAFHTQGEVIYWGFENLEPPEAETIVNEFARVSGYTPVRTVDSYAGYKDWFIQDWRRPGFTVELGSGVNPLPLSQFNEIYEETLGIFLAGLYM
;
A
#
# COMPACT_ATOMS: atom_id res chain seq x y z
N MET A 1 -9.80 15.39 7.63
CA MET A 1 -10.15 16.25 8.79
C MET A 1 -11.59 16.01 9.20
N ASP A 2 -11.96 16.41 10.42
CA ASP A 2 -13.32 16.26 10.94
C ASP A 2 -14.05 17.61 10.93
N ILE A 3 -15.32 17.62 10.49
CA ILE A 3 -16.24 18.77 10.50
C ILE A 3 -17.52 18.42 11.25
N VAL A 4 -18.26 19.42 11.73
CA VAL A 4 -19.54 19.22 12.43
C VAL A 4 -20.70 19.61 11.51
N VAL A 5 -21.69 18.72 11.39
CA VAL A 5 -22.89 18.92 10.56
C VAL A 5 -23.76 20.03 11.12
N ARG A 6 -24.15 20.97 10.25
CA ARG A 6 -25.07 22.06 10.56
C ARG A 6 -26.41 21.88 9.85
N GLN A 7 -27.38 22.70 10.21
CA GLN A 7 -28.69 22.69 9.57
C GLN A 7 -28.56 22.97 8.06
N GLY A 8 -29.19 22.13 7.24
CA GLY A 8 -29.16 22.25 5.77
C GLY A 8 -27.88 21.71 5.11
N ASP A 9 -26.95 21.13 5.87
CA ASP A 9 -25.78 20.49 5.30
C ASP A 9 -26.12 19.14 4.64
N SER A 10 -25.35 18.78 3.61
CA SER A 10 -25.42 17.50 2.93
C SER A 10 -24.03 17.09 2.43
N TYR A 11 -23.83 15.80 2.16
CA TYR A 11 -22.60 15.32 1.53
C TYR A 11 -22.32 15.99 0.17
N TRP A 12 -23.38 16.25 -0.61
CA TRP A 12 -23.27 16.99 -1.87
C TRP A 12 -22.73 18.40 -1.64
N LYS A 13 -23.28 19.12 -0.66
CA LYS A 13 -22.81 20.45 -0.29
C LYS A 13 -21.33 20.43 0.09
N TYR A 14 -20.89 19.46 0.89
CA TYR A 14 -19.48 19.33 1.27
C TYR A 14 -18.58 19.00 0.07
N SER A 15 -19.04 18.16 -0.86
CA SER A 15 -18.33 17.86 -2.11
C SER A 15 -18.07 19.13 -2.92
N GLN A 16 -19.08 20.00 -3.07
CA GLN A 16 -18.92 21.28 -3.75
C GLN A 16 -17.97 22.22 -2.98
N LEU A 17 -18.17 22.31 -1.66
CA LEU A 17 -17.42 23.22 -0.79
C LEU A 17 -15.91 22.92 -0.77
N PHE A 18 -15.55 21.64 -0.73
CA PHE A 18 -14.17 21.17 -0.67
C PHE A 18 -13.59 20.78 -2.03
N GLN A 19 -14.38 20.86 -3.10
CA GLN A 19 -14.01 20.45 -4.45
C GLN A 19 -13.46 19.01 -4.49
N LEU A 20 -14.25 18.09 -3.94
CA LEU A 20 -13.93 16.68 -3.84
C LEU A 20 -15.01 15.85 -4.54
N PRO A 21 -14.65 14.73 -5.22
CA PRO A 21 -15.64 13.77 -5.66
C PRO A 21 -16.53 13.29 -4.50
N LEU A 22 -17.85 13.34 -4.68
CA LEU A 22 -18.83 12.96 -3.65
C LEU A 22 -18.56 11.57 -3.07
N GLN A 23 -18.23 10.61 -3.95
CA GLN A 23 -17.98 9.23 -3.57
C GLN A 23 -16.87 9.10 -2.49
N LEU A 24 -15.80 9.90 -2.60
CA LEU A 24 -14.70 9.84 -1.62
C LEU A 24 -15.13 10.33 -0.23
N ILE A 25 -16.07 11.28 -0.16
CA ILE A 25 -16.62 11.75 1.11
C ILE A 25 -17.55 10.69 1.69
N LEU A 26 -18.43 10.09 0.88
CA LEU A 26 -19.30 9.01 1.31
C LEU A 26 -18.49 7.81 1.85
N ASP A 27 -17.46 7.40 1.11
CA ASP A 27 -16.59 6.30 1.50
C ASP A 27 -15.70 6.61 2.71
N SER A 28 -15.50 7.88 3.03
CA SER A 28 -14.83 8.31 4.27
C SER A 28 -15.74 8.22 5.51
N ASN A 29 -17.05 7.99 5.32
CA ASN A 29 -18.09 8.01 6.34
C ASN A 29 -19.11 6.87 6.13
N ARG A 30 -18.64 5.66 5.81
CA ARG A 30 -19.48 4.51 5.42
C ARG A 30 -20.48 4.10 6.49
N GLU A 31 -20.18 4.41 7.74
CA GLU A 31 -21.02 4.18 8.90
C GLU A 31 -22.19 5.16 9.05
N ILE A 32 -22.23 6.21 8.22
CA ILE A 32 -23.24 7.27 8.25
C ILE A 32 -24.00 7.30 6.92
N PRO A 33 -25.21 6.72 6.85
CA PRO A 33 -26.01 6.71 5.63
C PRO A 33 -26.25 8.13 5.08
N ALA A 34 -26.21 8.29 3.76
CA ALA A 34 -26.30 9.59 3.09
C ALA A 34 -27.58 10.38 3.42
N ASN A 35 -28.67 9.67 3.69
CA ASN A 35 -29.99 10.21 4.03
C ASN A 35 -30.21 10.42 5.54
N GLN A 36 -29.20 10.17 6.38
CA GLN A 36 -29.30 10.22 7.83
C GLN A 36 -28.24 11.15 8.46
N LEU A 37 -27.93 12.26 7.78
CA LEU A 37 -27.08 13.30 8.37
C LEU A 37 -27.82 14.03 9.49
N HIS A 38 -27.30 13.96 10.70
CA HIS A 38 -27.86 14.64 11.87
C HIS A 38 -27.04 15.87 12.25
N ILE A 39 -27.72 16.95 12.66
CA ILE A 39 -27.06 18.16 13.18
C ILE A 39 -26.18 17.78 14.38
N GLY A 40 -24.94 18.30 14.42
CA GLY A 40 -23.97 17.99 15.47
C GLY A 40 -23.14 16.72 15.21
N GLN A 41 -23.49 15.92 14.20
CA GLN A 41 -22.72 14.75 13.82
C GLN A 41 -21.36 15.15 13.25
N THR A 42 -20.32 14.36 13.52
CA THR A 42 -18.99 14.58 12.95
C THR A 42 -18.86 13.84 11.62
N ILE A 43 -18.33 14.54 10.60
CA ILE A 43 -18.09 14.01 9.26
C ILE A 43 -16.62 14.17 8.89
N LYS A 44 -16.07 13.16 8.24
CA LYS A 44 -14.70 13.10 7.74
C LYS A 44 -14.62 13.65 6.32
N ILE A 45 -13.78 14.65 6.12
CA ILE A 45 -13.42 15.21 4.82
C ILE A 45 -12.01 14.72 4.45
N PRO A 46 -11.86 13.88 3.39
CA PRO A 46 -10.57 13.34 2.97
C PRO A 46 -9.71 14.38 2.26
N GLY A 47 -8.38 14.21 2.28
CA GLY A 47 -7.41 15.07 1.59
C GLY A 47 -7.15 16.41 2.29
N PHE A 48 -7.70 16.62 3.48
CA PHE A 48 -7.51 17.82 4.28
C PHE A 48 -7.06 17.49 5.70
N VAL A 49 -6.14 18.29 6.22
CA VAL A 49 -5.79 18.36 7.65
C VAL A 49 -6.22 19.71 8.21
N VAL A 50 -6.15 19.86 9.53
CA VAL A 50 -6.43 21.14 10.20
C VAL A 50 -5.14 21.68 10.80
N THR A 51 -4.91 22.97 10.57
CA THR A 51 -3.80 23.70 11.18
C THR A 51 -4.33 24.79 12.10
N ASN A 52 -3.55 25.14 13.12
CA ASN A 52 -3.89 26.24 14.02
C ASN A 52 -3.31 27.55 13.48
N TYR A 53 -4.11 28.61 13.48
CA TYR A 53 -3.72 29.96 13.08
C TYR A 53 -4.08 30.93 14.20
N GLN A 54 -3.12 31.75 14.64
CA GLN A 54 -3.37 32.82 15.60
C GLN A 54 -3.80 34.10 14.86
N ILE A 55 -4.96 34.63 15.23
CA ILE A 55 -5.51 35.87 14.68
C ILE A 55 -4.57 37.03 14.95
N ARG A 56 -4.27 37.79 13.90
CA ARG A 56 -3.47 39.02 13.96
C ARG A 56 -4.36 40.25 13.80
N ALA A 57 -3.81 41.42 14.12
CA ALA A 57 -4.50 42.69 13.92
C ALA A 57 -4.91 42.84 12.44
N GLY A 58 -6.19 43.17 12.19
CA GLY A 58 -6.75 43.33 10.85
C GLY A 58 -7.15 42.03 10.14
N ASP A 59 -6.96 40.86 10.76
CA ASP A 59 -7.47 39.62 10.18
C ASP A 59 -9.00 39.53 10.27
N THR A 60 -9.61 39.01 9.21
CA THR A 60 -10.98 38.51 9.20
C THR A 60 -10.97 37.06 8.76
N LEU A 61 -11.96 36.26 9.17
CA LEU A 61 -12.09 34.88 8.67
C LEU A 61 -12.20 34.84 7.14
N TRP A 62 -12.84 35.85 6.54
CA TRP A 62 -12.95 35.98 5.08
C TRP A 62 -11.58 36.17 4.42
N ALA A 63 -10.76 37.11 4.93
CA ALA A 63 -9.43 37.36 4.40
C ALA A 63 -8.50 36.15 4.57
N ILE A 64 -8.61 35.44 5.71
CA ILE A 64 -7.86 34.19 5.94
C ILE A 64 -8.27 33.13 4.93
N ALA A 65 -9.58 32.93 4.73
CA ALA A 65 -10.09 31.94 3.78
C ALA A 65 -9.63 32.25 2.35
N GLN A 66 -9.73 33.50 1.91
CA GLN A 66 -9.28 33.94 0.58
C GLN A 66 -7.79 33.69 0.36
N ARG A 67 -6.93 34.06 1.32
CA ARG A 67 -5.47 33.81 1.25
C ARG A 67 -5.11 32.31 1.18
N ARG A 68 -6.01 31.43 1.63
CA ARG A 68 -5.83 29.98 1.63
C ARG A 68 -6.58 29.27 0.50
N ASN A 69 -7.19 30.03 -0.42
CA ASN A 69 -8.05 29.49 -1.47
C ASN A 69 -9.18 28.59 -0.92
N LEU A 70 -9.80 29.05 0.17
CA LEU A 70 -10.91 28.40 0.85
C LEU A 70 -12.14 29.29 0.82
N SER A 71 -13.32 28.69 0.93
CA SER A 71 -14.54 29.44 1.22
C SER A 71 -14.60 29.80 2.70
N LEU A 72 -15.21 30.94 3.04
CA LEU A 72 -15.50 31.30 4.43
C LEU A 72 -16.28 30.18 5.14
N GLU A 73 -17.25 29.57 4.45
CA GLU A 73 -18.06 28.50 5.00
C GLU A 73 -17.24 27.26 5.39
N SER A 74 -16.22 26.88 4.62
CA SER A 74 -15.32 25.77 4.96
C SER A 74 -14.50 26.05 6.22
N LEU A 75 -14.14 27.31 6.45
CA LEU A 75 -13.44 27.74 7.66
C LEU A 75 -14.37 27.69 8.88
N LEU A 76 -15.65 28.04 8.71
CA LEU A 76 -16.65 27.96 9.77
C LEU A 76 -17.00 26.51 10.15
N LEU A 77 -16.96 25.56 9.20
CA LEU A 77 -17.17 24.12 9.50
C LEU A 77 -16.20 23.58 10.55
N VAL A 78 -14.95 24.05 10.51
CA VAL A 78 -13.93 23.68 11.49
C VAL A 78 -13.84 24.67 12.63
N ASN A 79 -14.74 25.65 12.77
CA ASN A 79 -14.76 26.59 13.90
C ASN A 79 -16.20 26.86 14.37
N PRO A 80 -16.96 25.83 14.81
CA PRO A 80 -18.39 25.98 15.11
C PRO A 80 -18.69 26.97 16.23
N ASN A 81 -17.73 27.22 17.13
CA ASN A 81 -17.89 28.08 18.31
C ASN A 81 -17.29 29.48 18.14
N ILE A 82 -16.80 29.83 16.94
CA ILE A 82 -16.17 31.14 16.70
C ILE A 82 -17.19 32.10 16.10
N ASN A 83 -17.35 33.26 16.73
CA ASN A 83 -18.09 34.38 16.16
C ASN A 83 -17.19 35.17 15.19
N PRO A 84 -17.48 35.17 13.87
CA PRO A 84 -16.63 35.86 12.87
C PRO A 84 -16.59 37.37 13.04
N GLY A 85 -17.62 37.98 13.65
CA GLY A 85 -17.69 39.43 13.88
C GLY A 85 -17.00 39.90 15.17
N ALA A 86 -16.48 38.98 15.98
CA ALA A 86 -15.90 39.28 17.29
C ALA A 86 -14.56 38.55 17.51
N LEU A 87 -13.74 38.46 16.46
CA LEU A 87 -12.42 37.86 16.55
C LEU A 87 -11.49 38.68 17.46
N ARG A 88 -10.73 37.99 18.31
CA ARG A 88 -9.75 38.63 19.20
C ARG A 88 -8.33 38.37 18.68
N ILE A 89 -7.47 39.39 18.75
CA ILE A 89 -6.04 39.22 18.46
C ILE A 89 -5.47 38.17 19.42
N GLY A 90 -4.67 37.24 18.89
CA GLY A 90 -4.13 36.10 19.63
C GLY A 90 -5.08 34.91 19.78
N GLN A 91 -6.35 35.04 19.39
CA GLN A 91 -7.29 33.90 19.35
C GLN A 91 -6.80 32.86 18.34
N THR A 92 -6.80 31.59 18.73
CA THR A 92 -6.50 30.49 17.80
C THR A 92 -7.76 30.09 17.04
N VAL A 93 -7.66 30.03 15.72
CA VAL A 93 -8.66 29.47 14.81
C VAL A 93 -8.10 28.27 14.07
N ARG A 94 -8.96 27.31 13.74
CA ARG A 94 -8.61 26.13 12.96
C ARG A 94 -8.74 26.45 11.47
N VAL A 95 -7.76 26.11 10.65
CA VAL A 95 -7.76 26.39 9.21
C VAL A 95 -7.58 25.07 8.44
N PRO A 96 -8.53 24.71 7.57
CA PRO A 96 -8.36 23.57 6.68
C PRO A 96 -7.11 23.75 5.81
N LEU A 97 -6.36 22.67 5.62
CA LEU A 97 -5.21 22.64 4.74
C LEU A 97 -5.33 21.43 3.83
N ARG A 98 -5.47 21.70 2.53
CA ARG A 98 -5.49 20.66 1.49
C ARG A 98 -4.10 20.06 1.36
N ILE A 99 -4.03 18.73 1.35
CA ILE A 99 -2.78 18.00 1.15
C ILE A 99 -2.53 17.86 -0.35
N ILE A 100 -1.46 18.49 -0.82
CA ILE A 100 -1.04 18.51 -2.23
C ILE A 100 0.39 17.99 -2.44
N TRP A 101 0.98 17.39 -1.41
CA TRP A 101 2.35 16.85 -1.41
C TRP A 101 2.36 15.42 -0.87
N ARG A 102 3.38 14.64 -1.24
CA ARG A 102 3.59 13.30 -0.67
C ARG A 102 3.89 13.42 0.82
N VAL A 103 3.20 12.59 1.61
CA VAL A 103 3.45 12.43 3.04
C VAL A 103 4.28 11.19 3.36
N VAL A 104 4.41 10.28 2.39
CA VAL A 104 5.34 9.16 2.35
C VAL A 104 6.62 9.60 1.65
N GLU A 105 7.75 9.40 2.30
CA GLU A 105 9.08 9.50 1.69
C GLU A 105 9.61 8.09 1.48
N GLY A 106 9.75 7.67 0.22
CA GLY A 106 10.11 6.31 -0.15
C GLY A 106 11.62 6.09 -0.27
N ARG A 107 12.41 7.13 -0.55
CA ARG A 107 13.86 7.01 -0.80
C ARG A 107 14.66 7.01 0.50
N GLN A 108 14.36 6.05 1.37
CA GLN A 108 15.03 5.85 2.66
C GLN A 108 14.91 4.39 3.09
N ASN A 109 15.67 3.99 4.11
CA ASN A 109 15.46 2.69 4.76
C ASN A 109 14.02 2.63 5.28
N TYR A 110 13.28 1.61 4.86
CA TYR A 110 11.84 1.56 5.04
C TYR A 110 11.43 0.38 5.91
N SER A 111 11.52 0.57 7.23
CA SER A 111 11.18 -0.46 8.23
C SER A 111 9.67 -0.69 8.33
N TYR A 112 9.28 -1.77 9.01
CA TYR A 112 7.88 -2.02 9.34
C TYR A 112 7.27 -0.86 10.15
N ASP A 113 8.00 -0.31 11.11
CA ASP A 113 7.48 0.77 11.98
C ASP A 113 7.22 2.05 11.18
N LEU A 114 8.16 2.44 10.30
CA LEU A 114 7.97 3.57 9.40
C LEU A 114 6.80 3.33 8.42
N MET A 115 6.66 2.11 7.90
CA MET A 115 5.51 1.75 7.07
C MET A 115 4.19 1.93 7.84
N MET A 116 4.11 1.46 9.07
CA MET A 116 2.90 1.59 9.90
C MET A 116 2.59 3.04 10.26
N GLU A 117 3.59 3.85 10.59
CA GLU A 117 3.43 5.30 10.80
C GLU A 117 2.86 5.98 9.54
N ASN A 118 3.40 5.66 8.38
CA ASN A 118 2.92 6.17 7.10
C ASN A 118 1.50 5.72 6.79
N LEU A 119 1.15 4.46 7.05
CA LEU A 119 -0.21 3.93 6.88
C LEU A 119 -1.22 4.62 7.80
N VAL A 120 -0.87 4.84 9.08
CA VAL A 120 -1.71 5.60 10.03
C VAL A 120 -1.92 7.03 9.54
N ARG A 121 -0.85 7.69 9.09
CA ARG A 121 -0.91 9.06 8.56
C ARG A 121 -1.78 9.13 7.31
N LEU A 122 -1.60 8.21 6.36
CA LEU A 122 -2.41 8.13 5.14
C LEU A 122 -3.88 7.88 5.47
N LYS A 123 -4.21 6.94 6.36
CA LYS A 123 -5.61 6.67 6.76
C LYS A 123 -6.27 7.87 7.44
N SER A 124 -5.52 8.64 8.23
CA SER A 124 -6.01 9.86 8.86
C SER A 124 -6.34 10.95 7.84
N ILE A 125 -5.51 11.09 6.80
CA ILE A 125 -5.71 12.06 5.71
C ILE A 125 -6.79 11.59 4.72
N TYR A 126 -6.86 10.29 4.44
CA TYR A 126 -7.72 9.67 3.42
C TYR A 126 -8.63 8.59 4.04
N PRO A 127 -9.67 8.96 4.81
CA PRO A 127 -10.43 7.98 5.59
C PRO A 127 -11.22 6.98 4.75
N PHE A 128 -11.34 7.18 3.44
CA PHE A 128 -12.00 6.25 2.51
C PHE A 128 -11.20 4.95 2.26
N ILE A 129 -9.91 4.89 2.58
CA ILE A 129 -9.14 3.62 2.54
C ILE A 129 -9.44 2.80 3.79
N THR A 130 -9.29 1.47 3.78
CA THR A 130 -9.28 0.67 5.02
C THR A 130 -7.98 -0.10 5.15
N ILE A 131 -7.56 -0.38 6.38
CA ILE A 131 -6.28 -1.06 6.68
C ILE A 131 -6.50 -2.20 7.69
N PRO A 132 -7.29 -3.24 7.35
CA PRO A 132 -7.37 -4.43 8.19
C PRO A 132 -6.03 -5.17 8.24
N SER A 133 -5.85 -6.00 9.26
CA SER A 133 -4.78 -6.99 9.30
C SER A 133 -5.25 -8.27 8.63
N ILE A 134 -4.41 -8.88 7.79
CA ILE A 134 -4.73 -10.17 7.13
C ILE A 134 -4.28 -11.38 7.96
N GLY A 135 -3.41 -11.15 8.94
CA GLY A 135 -2.85 -12.15 9.81
C GLY A 135 -1.79 -11.51 10.70
N ARG A 136 -0.94 -12.34 11.31
CA ARG A 136 0.21 -11.87 12.08
C ARG A 136 1.45 -12.68 11.73
N THR A 137 2.62 -12.05 11.84
CA THR A 137 3.92 -12.70 11.63
C THR A 137 4.28 -13.62 12.78
N VAL A 138 5.39 -14.36 12.64
CA VAL A 138 5.97 -15.17 13.72
C VAL A 138 6.23 -14.35 14.99
N LEU A 139 6.72 -13.12 14.86
CA LEU A 139 6.92 -12.19 15.98
C LEU A 139 5.67 -11.37 16.32
N ASN A 140 4.48 -11.85 15.93
CA ASN A 140 3.18 -11.29 16.28
C ASN A 140 2.90 -9.87 15.72
N ARG A 141 3.60 -9.44 14.66
CA ARG A 141 3.35 -8.17 13.97
C ARG A 141 2.13 -8.30 13.07
N ALA A 142 1.29 -7.28 13.01
CA ALA A 142 0.16 -7.26 12.09
C ALA A 142 0.67 -7.20 10.64
N ILE A 143 -0.01 -7.87 9.72
CA ILE A 143 0.27 -7.77 8.28
C ILE A 143 -0.84 -6.92 7.66
N PRO A 144 -0.62 -5.63 7.37
CA PRO A 144 -1.67 -4.73 6.92
C PRO A 144 -2.04 -4.98 5.46
N GLU A 145 -3.34 -4.96 5.15
CA GLU A 145 -3.88 -4.84 3.78
C GLU A 145 -4.53 -3.47 3.63
N VAL A 146 -4.03 -2.64 2.71
CA VAL A 146 -4.72 -1.40 2.30
C VAL A 146 -5.77 -1.74 1.25
N ASN A 147 -7.02 -1.37 1.50
CA ASN A 147 -8.13 -1.50 0.55
C ASN A 147 -8.58 -0.13 0.05
N ILE A 148 -8.73 0.01 -1.26
CA ILE A 148 -9.07 1.27 -1.94
C ILE A 148 -10.04 0.99 -3.08
N GLY A 149 -11.05 1.86 -3.23
CA GLY A 149 -12.10 1.68 -4.23
C GLY A 149 -13.14 0.63 -3.81
N GLY A 150 -14.14 0.45 -4.66
CA GLY A 150 -15.29 -0.43 -4.38
C GLY A 150 -15.83 -1.13 -5.63
N GLY A 151 -15.03 -1.19 -6.70
CA GLY A 151 -15.48 -1.75 -7.97
C GLY A 151 -15.33 -3.27 -8.07
N ASN A 152 -15.96 -3.85 -9.09
CA ASN A 152 -16.06 -5.30 -9.27
C ASN A 152 -14.74 -5.96 -9.69
N LYS A 153 -13.83 -5.21 -10.33
CA LYS A 153 -12.50 -5.72 -10.71
C LYS A 153 -11.58 -5.68 -9.50
N LYS A 154 -11.21 -6.84 -8.97
CA LYS A 154 -10.36 -6.96 -7.78
C LYS A 154 -8.91 -7.17 -8.19
N VAL A 155 -8.06 -6.20 -7.90
CA VAL A 155 -6.62 -6.24 -8.23
C VAL A 155 -5.83 -6.26 -6.93
N HIS A 156 -4.83 -7.13 -6.85
CA HIS A 156 -4.00 -7.25 -5.66
C HIS A 156 -2.52 -7.01 -5.95
N TYR A 157 -1.89 -6.16 -5.15
CA TYR A 157 -0.45 -5.91 -5.13
C TYR A 157 0.14 -6.35 -3.80
N ASN A 158 1.33 -6.94 -3.81
CA ASN A 158 2.08 -7.20 -2.60
C ASN A 158 3.58 -7.01 -2.81
N ALA A 159 4.30 -6.77 -1.72
CA ALA A 159 5.73 -6.48 -1.73
C ALA A 159 6.42 -7.11 -0.52
N SER A 160 7.75 -7.22 -0.60
CA SER A 160 8.62 -7.74 0.46
C SER A 160 8.19 -9.11 0.98
N PHE A 161 7.94 -10.07 0.08
CA PHE A 161 7.97 -11.48 0.42
C PHE A 161 9.37 -11.87 0.91
N HIS A 162 10.39 -11.43 0.18
CA HIS A 162 11.78 -11.58 0.58
C HIS A 162 12.26 -10.36 1.36
N ALA A 163 12.96 -10.60 2.45
CA ALA A 163 13.38 -9.57 3.40
C ALA A 163 14.41 -8.57 2.83
N ASN A 164 15.37 -9.03 2.03
CA ASN A 164 16.38 -8.18 1.40
C ASN A 164 15.88 -7.44 0.15
N GLU A 165 14.64 -7.67 -0.25
CA GLU A 165 13.95 -7.01 -1.37
C GLU A 165 13.03 -5.89 -0.85
N TRP A 166 13.33 -5.37 0.35
CA TRP A 166 12.50 -4.43 1.09
C TRP A 166 12.21 -3.12 0.35
N ILE A 167 13.00 -2.76 -0.66
CA ILE A 167 12.79 -1.57 -1.51
C ILE A 167 11.46 -1.62 -2.29
N THR A 168 10.89 -2.81 -2.49
CA THR A 168 9.56 -2.97 -3.10
C THR A 168 8.46 -2.34 -2.25
N THR A 169 8.57 -2.37 -0.92
CA THR A 169 7.61 -1.72 0.00
C THR A 169 7.50 -0.21 -0.20
N PRO A 170 8.59 0.59 -0.10
CA PRO A 170 8.49 2.03 -0.32
C PRO A 170 8.07 2.41 -1.75
N VAL A 171 8.37 1.59 -2.76
CA VAL A 171 7.88 1.79 -4.14
C VAL A 171 6.34 1.71 -4.18
N VAL A 172 5.77 0.63 -3.63
CA VAL A 172 4.31 0.45 -3.53
C VAL A 172 3.67 1.53 -2.65
N MET A 173 4.29 1.91 -1.53
CA MET A 173 3.80 2.95 -0.63
C MET A 173 3.85 4.35 -1.25
N THR A 174 4.81 4.62 -2.13
CA THR A 174 4.90 5.88 -2.88
C THR A 174 3.77 5.95 -3.92
N PHE A 175 3.52 4.85 -4.64
CA PHE A 175 2.37 4.75 -5.55
C PHE A 175 1.05 4.94 -4.81
N LEU A 176 0.88 4.29 -3.64
CA LEU A 176 -0.29 4.47 -2.80
C LEU A 176 -0.52 5.96 -2.47
N ASN A 177 0.54 6.68 -2.06
CA ASN A 177 0.41 8.10 -1.77
C ASN A 177 -0.02 8.90 -3.01
N ASP A 178 0.60 8.64 -4.17
CA ASP A 178 0.28 9.35 -5.41
C ASP A 178 -1.14 9.09 -5.89
N TYR A 179 -1.59 7.84 -5.81
CA TYR A 179 -2.95 7.45 -6.12
C TYR A 179 -3.96 8.22 -5.25
N LEU A 180 -3.71 8.32 -3.94
CA LEU A 180 -4.58 9.04 -3.00
C LEU A 180 -4.56 10.55 -3.24
N LEU A 181 -3.38 11.13 -3.51
CA LEU A 181 -3.26 12.54 -3.90
C LEU A 181 -4.02 12.84 -5.18
N ALA A 182 -3.87 12.01 -6.21
CA ALA A 182 -4.55 12.16 -7.49
C ALA A 182 -6.07 12.12 -7.34
N LEU A 183 -6.60 11.25 -6.47
CA LEU A 183 -8.04 11.18 -6.18
C LEU A 183 -8.59 12.44 -5.52
N THR A 184 -7.94 12.93 -4.45
CA THR A 184 -8.45 14.10 -3.71
C THR A 184 -8.15 15.42 -4.41
N ASN A 185 -7.09 15.48 -5.21
CA ASN A 185 -6.71 16.67 -5.96
C ASN A 185 -7.23 16.69 -7.40
N GLN A 186 -7.81 15.58 -7.86
CA GLN A 186 -8.34 15.45 -9.22
C GLN A 186 -7.26 15.77 -10.27
N THR A 187 -6.02 15.36 -10.01
CA THR A 187 -4.90 15.51 -10.92
C THR A 187 -4.59 14.16 -11.57
N PRO A 188 -4.24 14.12 -12.87
CA PRO A 188 -3.92 12.87 -13.53
C PRO A 188 -2.55 12.35 -13.11
N ILE A 189 -2.37 11.02 -13.16
CA ILE A 189 -1.07 10.35 -13.13
C ILE A 189 -0.80 9.85 -14.54
N ARG A 190 0.26 10.36 -15.20
CA ARG A 190 0.57 10.04 -16.61
C ARG A 190 -0.64 10.19 -17.55
N GLY A 191 -1.42 11.25 -17.36
CA GLY A 191 -2.62 11.54 -18.16
C GLY A 191 -3.89 10.80 -17.73
N LEU A 192 -3.81 9.87 -16.77
CA LEU A 192 -4.95 9.10 -16.29
C LEU A 192 -5.55 9.72 -15.01
N TYR A 193 -6.85 10.04 -15.05
CA TYR A 193 -7.59 10.39 -13.83
C TYR A 193 -7.96 9.14 -13.04
N MET A 194 -7.77 9.16 -11.72
CA MET A 194 -7.92 7.95 -10.89
C MET A 194 -9.35 7.63 -10.47
N LEU A 195 -10.29 8.59 -10.54
CA LEU A 195 -11.66 8.38 -10.07
C LEU A 195 -12.41 7.24 -10.80
N PRO A 196 -12.33 7.10 -12.14
CA PRO A 196 -12.92 5.95 -12.83
C PRO A 196 -12.38 4.61 -12.32
N TYR A 197 -11.07 4.51 -12.07
CA TYR A 197 -10.46 3.29 -11.55
C TYR A 197 -10.83 3.03 -10.09
N TYR A 198 -10.97 4.07 -9.26
CA TYR A 198 -11.50 3.93 -7.90
C TYR A 198 -12.92 3.34 -7.89
N GLN A 199 -13.75 3.68 -8.89
CA GLN A 199 -15.12 3.20 -9.00
C GLN A 199 -15.20 1.78 -9.60
N GLN A 200 -14.30 1.43 -10.53
CA GLN A 200 -14.33 0.16 -11.26
C GLN A 200 -13.45 -0.93 -10.63
N VAL A 201 -12.44 -0.53 -9.86
CA VAL A 201 -11.46 -1.42 -9.24
C VAL A 201 -11.59 -1.40 -7.72
N SER A 202 -11.54 -2.59 -7.11
CA SER A 202 -11.20 -2.78 -5.70
C SER A 202 -9.72 -3.15 -5.62
N LEU A 203 -8.88 -2.20 -5.26
CA LEU A 203 -7.43 -2.37 -5.13
C LEU A 203 -7.09 -2.82 -3.70
N SER A 204 -6.42 -3.97 -3.61
CA SER A 204 -5.87 -4.54 -2.38
C SER A 204 -4.35 -4.46 -2.42
N ILE A 205 -3.72 -3.93 -1.38
CA ILE A 205 -2.26 -3.82 -1.29
C ILE A 205 -1.78 -4.39 0.04
N VAL A 206 -0.90 -5.38 0.01
CA VAL A 206 -0.12 -5.81 1.20
C VAL A 206 1.31 -5.29 1.04
N PRO A 207 1.64 -4.12 1.61
CA PRO A 207 2.89 -3.43 1.30
C PRO A 207 4.13 -4.16 1.83
N MET A 208 4.00 -5.03 2.82
CA MET A 208 5.11 -5.82 3.39
C MET A 208 4.58 -7.16 3.91
N VAL A 209 4.88 -8.24 3.19
CA VAL A 209 4.47 -9.60 3.60
C VAL A 209 5.36 -10.15 4.70
N ASN A 210 6.67 -9.81 4.70
CA ASN A 210 7.67 -10.28 5.66
C ASN A 210 8.19 -9.18 6.62
N PRO A 211 7.37 -8.58 7.49
CA PRO A 211 7.84 -7.58 8.45
C PRO A 211 9.02 -7.99 9.31
N ASP A 212 9.01 -9.24 9.79
CA ASP A 212 10.05 -9.70 10.71
C ASP A 212 11.41 -9.81 10.01
N GLY A 213 11.43 -10.37 8.80
CA GLY A 213 12.65 -10.47 8.00
C GLY A 213 13.16 -9.11 7.54
N VAL A 214 12.29 -8.22 7.07
CA VAL A 214 12.70 -6.85 6.66
C VAL A 214 13.34 -6.09 7.83
N ASN A 215 12.72 -6.15 9.02
CA ASN A 215 13.31 -5.53 10.20
C ASN A 215 14.65 -6.19 10.60
N LEU A 216 14.80 -7.51 10.42
CA LEU A 216 16.09 -8.17 10.63
C LEU A 216 17.18 -7.63 9.70
N VAL A 217 16.86 -7.43 8.42
CA VAL A 217 17.78 -6.85 7.42
C VAL A 217 18.17 -5.42 7.78
N LEU A 218 17.20 -4.57 8.15
CA LEU A 218 17.41 -3.13 8.36
C LEU A 218 17.94 -2.77 9.75
N ASN A 219 17.46 -3.45 10.78
CA ASN A 219 17.70 -3.07 12.19
C ASN A 219 18.56 -4.11 12.92
N GLY A 220 18.83 -5.26 12.31
CA GLY A 220 19.51 -6.39 12.95
C GLY A 220 18.56 -7.25 13.79
N PRO A 221 19.11 -8.18 14.59
CA PRO A 221 18.33 -9.18 15.31
C PRO A 221 17.42 -8.54 16.37
N PRO A 222 16.23 -9.10 16.63
CA PRO A 222 15.35 -8.63 17.69
C PRO A 222 16.04 -8.70 19.06
N SER A 223 15.59 -7.89 20.02
CA SER A 223 16.13 -7.90 21.39
C SER A 223 15.77 -9.16 22.16
N GLU A 224 14.62 -9.75 21.85
CA GLU A 224 14.04 -10.86 22.61
C GLU A 224 14.61 -12.22 22.19
N GLU A 225 14.90 -13.06 23.19
CA GLU A 225 15.15 -14.48 22.97
C GLU A 225 13.84 -15.24 22.71
N PRO A 226 13.87 -16.36 21.96
CA PRO A 226 15.07 -17.02 21.40
C PRO A 226 15.53 -16.42 20.06
N TRP A 227 14.78 -15.45 19.50
CA TRP A 227 14.99 -15.01 18.12
C TRP A 227 16.30 -14.29 17.92
N ARG A 228 16.76 -13.52 18.91
CA ARG A 228 18.07 -12.85 18.87
C ARG A 228 19.21 -13.82 18.57
N SER A 229 19.25 -14.96 19.27
CA SER A 229 20.30 -15.97 19.08
C SER A 229 20.03 -16.85 17.86
N ARG A 230 18.77 -17.25 17.65
CA ARG A 230 18.38 -18.18 16.59
C ARG A 230 18.65 -17.66 15.19
N VAL A 231 18.42 -16.37 14.92
CA VAL A 231 18.71 -15.82 13.58
C VAL A 231 20.21 -15.80 13.29
N VAL A 232 21.07 -15.61 14.30
CA VAL A 232 22.53 -15.71 14.14
C VAL A 232 22.94 -17.15 13.87
N GLU A 233 22.33 -18.12 14.57
CA GLU A 233 22.55 -19.55 14.33
C GLU A 233 22.16 -19.96 12.91
N ILE A 234 20.95 -19.59 12.46
CA ILE A 234 20.49 -19.83 11.08
C ILE A 234 21.43 -19.14 10.08
N ASN A 235 21.94 -17.95 10.41
CA ASN A 235 22.92 -17.21 9.60
C ASN A 235 24.36 -17.73 9.77
N ARG A 236 24.55 -18.96 10.27
CA ARG A 236 25.84 -19.64 10.41
C ARG A 236 26.87 -18.82 11.21
N GLY A 237 26.41 -18.15 12.27
CA GLY A 237 27.23 -17.30 13.13
C GLY A 237 27.41 -15.86 12.64
N SER A 238 27.00 -15.53 11.40
CA SER A 238 27.11 -14.18 10.85
C SER A 238 26.11 -13.23 11.49
N ARG A 239 26.58 -12.02 11.82
CA ARG A 239 25.73 -10.89 12.25
C ARG A 239 25.40 -9.93 11.10
N ASN A 240 25.87 -10.21 9.89
CA ASN A 240 25.48 -9.47 8.71
C ASN A 240 24.24 -10.12 8.10
N PHE A 241 23.10 -9.44 8.20
CA PHE A 241 21.81 -9.89 7.71
C PHE A 241 21.40 -9.28 6.37
N SER A 242 22.25 -8.47 5.71
CA SER A 242 21.92 -7.83 4.43
C SER A 242 21.48 -8.83 3.35
N GLY A 243 22.03 -10.04 3.36
CA GLY A 243 21.66 -11.13 2.46
C GLY A 243 20.51 -12.02 2.95
N TRP A 244 19.79 -11.64 4.00
CA TRP A 244 18.67 -12.44 4.52
C TRP A 244 17.43 -12.28 3.63
N LYS A 245 16.93 -13.39 3.10
CA LYS A 245 15.76 -13.46 2.20
C LYS A 245 14.52 -13.97 2.93
N ALA A 246 14.69 -14.96 3.79
CA ALA A 246 13.64 -15.69 4.49
C ALA A 246 12.83 -14.87 5.53
N ASN A 247 11.79 -15.46 6.12
CA ASN A 247 11.16 -14.95 7.34
C ASN A 247 12.08 -15.14 8.57
N ILE A 248 11.63 -14.76 9.77
CA ILE A 248 12.45 -14.86 11.00
C ILE A 248 12.80 -16.31 11.39
N ARG A 249 12.04 -17.30 10.89
CA ARG A 249 12.29 -18.72 11.11
C ARG A 249 13.27 -19.30 10.10
N GLY A 250 13.76 -18.52 9.15
CA GLY A 250 14.63 -19.00 8.08
C GLY A 250 13.87 -19.79 7.03
N VAL A 251 12.57 -19.54 6.84
CA VAL A 251 11.76 -20.13 5.76
C VAL A 251 11.51 -19.08 4.67
N ASP A 252 11.72 -19.48 3.42
CA ASP A 252 11.41 -18.68 2.25
C ASP A 252 9.89 -18.63 2.03
N LEU A 253 9.31 -17.44 2.21
CA LEU A 253 7.86 -17.26 2.13
C LEU A 253 7.30 -17.42 0.72
N ASN A 254 8.12 -17.21 -0.32
CA ASN A 254 7.70 -17.39 -1.70
C ASN A 254 8.00 -18.81 -2.23
N ASP A 255 8.51 -19.71 -1.39
CA ASP A 255 8.58 -21.15 -1.68
C ASP A 255 7.59 -21.95 -0.80
N GLN A 256 6.52 -21.31 -0.33
CA GLN A 256 5.55 -21.89 0.60
C GLN A 256 4.20 -22.24 -0.02
N PHE A 257 3.95 -21.91 -1.30
CA PHE A 257 2.65 -22.15 -1.91
C PHE A 257 2.58 -23.51 -2.61
N PRO A 258 1.42 -24.21 -2.57
CA PRO A 258 1.29 -25.59 -3.06
C PRO A 258 1.16 -25.64 -4.60
N ALA A 259 2.20 -25.22 -5.29
CA ALA A 259 2.33 -25.28 -6.74
C ALA A 259 3.65 -25.97 -7.07
N LYS A 260 3.63 -27.30 -7.19
CA LYS A 260 4.84 -28.14 -7.31
C LYS A 260 5.84 -27.92 -6.16
N TRP A 261 5.34 -27.72 -4.94
CA TRP A 261 6.16 -27.46 -3.75
C TRP A 261 7.15 -28.60 -3.45
N GLU A 262 6.74 -29.83 -3.68
CA GLU A 262 7.55 -31.03 -3.46
C GLU A 262 8.82 -31.00 -4.32
N ILE A 263 8.74 -30.46 -5.55
CA ILE A 263 9.89 -30.30 -6.44
C ILE A 263 10.86 -29.24 -5.89
N GLU A 264 10.36 -28.12 -5.36
CA GLU A 264 11.21 -27.14 -4.67
C GLU A 264 11.86 -27.76 -3.43
N LYS A 265 11.09 -28.48 -2.61
CA LYS A 265 11.60 -29.11 -1.38
C LYS A 265 12.78 -30.03 -1.65
N GLU A 266 12.81 -30.77 -2.76
CA GLU A 266 13.92 -31.67 -3.10
C GLU A 266 15.21 -30.94 -3.53
N ARG A 267 15.11 -29.76 -4.13
CA ARG A 267 16.26 -29.06 -4.75
C ARG A 267 16.82 -27.89 -3.94
N ARG A 268 16.14 -27.52 -2.86
CA ARG A 268 16.39 -26.31 -2.05
C ARG A 268 17.12 -26.63 -0.75
N GLU A 269 17.34 -25.64 0.10
CA GLU A 269 17.87 -25.87 1.45
C GLU A 269 16.95 -26.84 2.20
N GLN A 270 17.53 -27.71 3.03
CA GLN A 270 16.80 -28.79 3.70
C GLN A 270 16.43 -28.47 5.15
N ALA A 271 16.92 -27.35 5.67
CA ALA A 271 16.69 -26.87 7.02
C ALA A 271 16.61 -25.33 7.02
N PRO A 272 16.09 -24.71 8.11
CA PRO A 272 16.08 -23.25 8.27
C PRO A 272 17.40 -22.59 7.85
N ALA A 273 17.31 -21.65 6.92
CA ALA A 273 18.44 -20.99 6.28
C ALA A 273 18.12 -19.50 6.04
N PRO A 274 19.12 -18.63 5.84
CA PRO A 274 18.86 -17.23 5.50
C PRO A 274 18.10 -17.06 4.18
N ARG A 275 18.07 -18.09 3.34
CA ARG A 275 17.50 -18.09 1.98
C ARG A 275 17.02 -19.49 1.60
N ASP A 276 16.05 -19.56 0.70
CA ASP A 276 15.77 -20.74 -0.12
C ASP A 276 15.47 -22.04 0.67
N PHE A 277 14.96 -21.95 1.91
CA PHE A 277 14.39 -23.09 2.63
C PHE A 277 12.86 -23.06 2.49
N PRO A 278 12.23 -24.02 1.80
CA PRO A 278 10.81 -23.95 1.45
C PRO A 278 9.87 -24.33 2.61
N GLY A 279 10.40 -24.59 3.81
CA GLY A 279 9.65 -25.08 4.97
C GLY A 279 9.55 -26.60 5.00
N GLU A 280 8.85 -27.15 6.00
CA GLU A 280 8.63 -28.61 6.12
C GLU A 280 7.40 -29.12 5.38
N LYS A 281 6.48 -28.21 5.06
CA LYS A 281 5.27 -28.45 4.27
C LYS A 281 4.82 -27.12 3.66
N PRO A 282 4.03 -27.12 2.57
CA PRO A 282 3.46 -25.89 2.05
C PRO A 282 2.57 -25.22 3.09
N LEU A 283 2.52 -23.89 3.07
CA LEU A 283 1.73 -23.05 3.95
C LEU A 283 1.93 -23.40 5.44
N SER A 284 3.18 -23.51 5.89
CA SER A 284 3.52 -23.67 7.31
C SER A 284 3.72 -22.33 8.02
N GLU A 285 4.17 -21.32 7.30
CA GLU A 285 4.46 -20.00 7.87
C GLU A 285 3.22 -19.12 7.96
N PRO A 286 3.04 -18.39 9.08
CA PRO A 286 1.84 -17.60 9.31
C PRO A 286 1.68 -16.46 8.30
N GLU A 287 2.78 -15.92 7.76
CA GLU A 287 2.76 -14.92 6.70
C GLU A 287 2.19 -15.50 5.38
N SER A 288 2.70 -16.66 4.95
CA SER A 288 2.22 -17.34 3.73
C SER A 288 0.78 -17.83 3.88
N ILE A 289 0.40 -18.33 5.06
CA ILE A 289 -0.99 -18.69 5.39
C ILE A 289 -1.90 -17.46 5.26
N ALA A 290 -1.53 -16.32 5.84
CA ALA A 290 -2.32 -15.09 5.78
C ALA A 290 -2.53 -14.61 4.33
N MET A 291 -1.50 -14.69 3.49
CA MET A 291 -1.61 -14.38 2.07
C MET A 291 -2.51 -15.36 1.31
N ALA A 292 -2.40 -16.66 1.59
CA ALA A 292 -3.26 -17.67 0.97
C ALA A 292 -4.74 -17.49 1.36
N GLU A 293 -5.01 -17.23 2.64
CA GLU A 293 -6.37 -16.95 3.14
C GLU A 293 -6.95 -15.67 2.56
N LEU A 294 -6.15 -14.59 2.48
CA LEU A 294 -6.55 -13.36 1.82
C LEU A 294 -6.98 -13.63 0.37
N THR A 295 -6.16 -14.37 -0.38
CA THR A 295 -6.38 -14.67 -1.79
C THR A 295 -7.68 -15.46 -2.00
N ARG A 296 -7.90 -16.51 -1.19
CA ARG A 296 -9.15 -17.28 -1.19
C ARG A 296 -10.36 -16.42 -0.86
N ARG A 297 -10.28 -15.60 0.19
CA ARG A 297 -11.38 -14.74 0.66
C ARG A 297 -11.74 -13.67 -0.37
N LYS A 298 -10.75 -13.02 -0.97
CA LYS A 298 -10.98 -11.88 -1.86
C LYS A 298 -11.30 -12.31 -3.29
N ASN A 299 -10.81 -13.47 -3.73
CA ASN A 299 -11.03 -14.01 -5.07
C ASN A 299 -10.63 -12.98 -6.16
N PHE A 300 -9.36 -12.57 -6.16
CA PHE A 300 -8.84 -11.52 -7.02
C PHE A 300 -8.98 -11.87 -8.51
N ASN A 301 -9.22 -10.86 -9.35
CA ASN A 301 -9.14 -11.01 -10.80
C ASN A 301 -7.70 -11.10 -11.28
N ARG A 302 -6.75 -10.49 -10.54
CA ARG A 302 -5.32 -10.51 -10.84
C ARG A 302 -4.48 -10.25 -9.60
N VAL A 303 -3.28 -10.82 -9.57
CA VAL A 303 -2.24 -10.54 -8.56
C VAL A 303 -0.93 -10.07 -9.20
N LEU A 304 -0.25 -9.09 -8.59
CA LEU A 304 1.13 -8.71 -8.89
C LEU A 304 1.94 -8.81 -7.59
N ALA A 305 2.94 -9.68 -7.60
CA ALA A 305 3.93 -9.81 -6.53
C ALA A 305 5.20 -9.06 -6.94
N PHE A 306 5.55 -8.02 -6.19
CA PHE A 306 6.73 -7.21 -6.46
C PHE A 306 7.93 -7.75 -5.69
N HIS A 307 8.99 -8.05 -6.44
CA HIS A 307 10.26 -8.60 -6.00
C HIS A 307 11.41 -7.76 -6.57
N THR A 308 12.64 -8.13 -6.28
CA THR A 308 13.85 -7.60 -6.92
C THR A 308 14.82 -8.76 -7.11
N GLN A 309 15.55 -8.92 -8.22
CA GLN A 309 15.84 -7.92 -9.24
C GLN A 309 15.94 -8.53 -10.64
N GLY A 310 15.92 -7.69 -11.66
CA GLY A 310 16.25 -8.08 -13.03
C GLY A 310 15.50 -7.33 -14.11
N GLU A 311 14.61 -6.39 -13.78
CA GLU A 311 13.75 -5.68 -14.74
C GLU A 311 12.95 -6.67 -15.62
N VAL A 312 12.42 -7.71 -14.98
CA VAL A 312 11.73 -8.84 -15.61
C VAL A 312 10.33 -9.02 -15.02
N ILE A 313 9.39 -9.46 -15.85
CA ILE A 313 8.04 -9.82 -15.42
C ILE A 313 7.77 -11.29 -15.75
N TYR A 314 7.72 -12.16 -14.74
CA TYR A 314 7.30 -13.55 -14.90
C TYR A 314 5.78 -13.67 -14.86
N TRP A 315 5.19 -14.37 -15.82
CA TRP A 315 3.73 -14.35 -16.00
C TRP A 315 3.05 -15.68 -16.34
N GLY A 316 3.81 -16.73 -16.68
CA GLY A 316 3.27 -18.07 -16.95
C GLY A 316 3.55 -19.05 -15.82
N PHE A 317 2.83 -20.18 -15.85
CA PHE A 317 3.10 -21.34 -14.99
C PHE A 317 2.48 -22.58 -15.63
N GLU A 318 3.28 -23.57 -16.07
CA GLU A 318 2.79 -24.85 -16.61
C GLU A 318 1.76 -24.74 -17.76
N ASN A 319 1.76 -23.63 -18.52
CA ASN A 319 0.74 -23.28 -19.52
C ASN A 319 -0.68 -23.18 -18.95
N LEU A 320 -0.79 -22.83 -17.67
CA LEU A 320 -2.04 -22.71 -16.92
C LEU A 320 -2.54 -21.26 -16.85
N GLU A 321 -1.71 -20.31 -17.25
CA GLU A 321 -2.06 -18.90 -17.39
C GLU A 321 -3.14 -18.70 -18.47
N PRO A 322 -4.14 -17.81 -18.25
CA PRO A 322 -5.14 -17.52 -19.25
C PRO A 322 -4.55 -16.70 -20.41
N PRO A 323 -5.10 -16.78 -21.63
CA PRO A 323 -4.60 -16.04 -22.80
C PRO A 323 -4.51 -14.52 -22.58
N GLU A 324 -5.42 -13.94 -21.80
CA GLU A 324 -5.40 -12.51 -21.48
C GLU A 324 -4.12 -12.06 -20.75
N ALA A 325 -3.43 -12.96 -20.03
CA ALA A 325 -2.20 -12.65 -19.30
C ALA A 325 -1.09 -12.13 -20.24
N GLU A 326 -1.02 -12.64 -21.47
CA GLU A 326 -0.06 -12.20 -22.47
C GLU A 326 -0.34 -10.75 -22.92
N THR A 327 -1.61 -10.41 -23.18
CA THR A 327 -2.01 -9.03 -23.52
C THR A 327 -1.62 -8.06 -22.41
N ILE A 328 -1.83 -8.47 -21.16
CA ILE A 328 -1.54 -7.65 -19.99
C ILE A 328 -0.02 -7.46 -19.81
N VAL A 329 0.76 -8.53 -19.89
CA VAL A 329 2.20 -8.45 -19.66
C VAL A 329 2.90 -7.64 -20.75
N ASN A 330 2.41 -7.70 -21.99
CA ASN A 330 2.92 -6.89 -23.08
C ASN A 330 2.64 -5.39 -22.83
N GLU A 331 1.49 -5.06 -22.23
CA GLU A 331 1.23 -3.68 -21.81
C GLU A 331 2.15 -3.27 -20.66
N PHE A 332 2.39 -4.14 -19.67
CA PHE A 332 3.36 -3.87 -18.59
C PHE A 332 4.76 -3.60 -19.15
N ALA A 333 5.24 -4.47 -20.05
CA ALA A 333 6.52 -4.30 -20.73
C ALA A 333 6.59 -2.98 -21.51
N ARG A 334 5.51 -2.60 -22.20
CA ARG A 334 5.46 -1.34 -22.97
C ARG A 334 5.58 -0.09 -22.08
N VAL A 335 4.99 -0.11 -20.89
CA VAL A 335 4.94 1.08 -20.00
C VAL A 335 6.11 1.17 -19.01
N SER A 336 6.83 0.07 -18.76
CA SER A 336 7.98 0.04 -17.85
C SER A 336 9.32 -0.22 -18.53
N GLY A 337 9.34 -0.83 -19.72
CA GLY A 337 10.55 -1.35 -20.36
C GLY A 337 10.97 -2.74 -19.87
N TYR A 338 10.23 -3.36 -18.94
CA TYR A 338 10.62 -4.64 -18.35
C TYR A 338 10.40 -5.81 -19.30
N THR A 339 11.26 -6.81 -19.23
CA THR A 339 11.21 -7.97 -20.13
C THR A 339 10.16 -8.98 -19.64
N PRO A 340 9.13 -9.30 -20.44
CA PRO A 340 8.19 -10.35 -20.09
C PRO A 340 8.81 -11.73 -20.30
N VAL A 341 8.80 -12.57 -19.27
CA VAL A 341 9.31 -13.96 -19.32
C VAL A 341 8.18 -14.92 -18.97
N ARG A 342 7.78 -15.75 -19.94
CA ARG A 342 6.65 -16.65 -19.74
C ARG A 342 6.98 -17.81 -18.81
N THR A 343 8.11 -18.46 -19.04
CA THR A 343 8.51 -19.69 -18.36
C THR A 343 9.83 -19.49 -17.63
N VAL A 344 9.87 -19.91 -16.37
CA VAL A 344 11.07 -19.98 -15.54
C VAL A 344 11.02 -21.30 -14.78
N ASP A 345 12.17 -21.93 -14.56
CA ASP A 345 12.25 -23.15 -13.75
C ASP A 345 12.26 -22.79 -12.25
N SER A 346 11.14 -22.25 -11.79
CA SER A 346 10.85 -21.91 -10.40
C SER A 346 9.39 -22.26 -10.12
N TYR A 347 9.15 -22.89 -8.97
CA TYR A 347 7.84 -23.35 -8.51
C TYR A 347 7.60 -22.85 -7.08
N ALA A 348 6.46 -23.24 -6.50
CA ALA A 348 6.02 -22.88 -5.15
C ALA A 348 5.77 -21.37 -4.88
N GLY A 349 5.94 -20.54 -5.91
CA GLY A 349 5.68 -19.10 -5.86
C GLY A 349 4.22 -18.74 -5.64
N TYR A 350 3.98 -17.57 -5.03
CA TYR A 350 2.63 -17.03 -4.90
C TYR A 350 1.92 -16.88 -6.27
N LYS A 351 2.66 -16.40 -7.28
CA LYS A 351 2.19 -16.33 -8.69
C LYS A 351 1.76 -17.70 -9.19
N ASP A 352 2.62 -18.69 -9.02
CA ASP A 352 2.44 -20.04 -9.56
C ASP A 352 1.17 -20.67 -9.02
N TRP A 353 1.00 -20.61 -7.71
CA TRP A 353 -0.19 -21.08 -7.03
C TRP A 353 -1.45 -20.32 -7.45
N PHE A 354 -1.37 -19.00 -7.61
CA PHE A 354 -2.51 -18.23 -8.10
C PHE A 354 -2.93 -18.65 -9.52
N ILE A 355 -1.97 -18.78 -10.44
CA ILE A 355 -2.24 -19.23 -11.81
C ILE A 355 -2.79 -20.66 -11.82
N GLN A 356 -2.21 -21.56 -11.04
CA GLN A 356 -2.63 -22.95 -10.93
C GLN A 356 -4.08 -23.08 -10.46
N ASP A 357 -4.42 -22.47 -9.33
CA ASP A 357 -5.69 -22.72 -8.65
C ASP A 357 -6.83 -21.82 -9.17
N TRP A 358 -6.54 -20.58 -9.59
CA TRP A 358 -7.55 -19.64 -10.07
C TRP A 358 -7.66 -19.55 -11.59
N ARG A 359 -6.65 -20.00 -12.35
CA ARG A 359 -6.59 -19.83 -13.82
C ARG A 359 -6.75 -18.36 -14.22
N ARG A 360 -6.11 -17.45 -13.48
CA ARG A 360 -6.22 -15.99 -13.65
C ARG A 360 -4.84 -15.36 -13.81
N PRO A 361 -4.76 -14.13 -14.37
CA PRO A 361 -3.48 -13.45 -14.57
C PRO A 361 -2.74 -13.21 -13.25
N GLY A 362 -1.56 -13.79 -13.11
CA GLY A 362 -0.64 -13.61 -11.99
C GLY A 362 0.73 -13.19 -12.50
N PHE A 363 1.38 -12.26 -11.81
CA PHE A 363 2.66 -11.71 -12.23
C PHE A 363 3.64 -11.61 -11.06
N THR A 364 4.89 -11.99 -11.29
CA THR A 364 6.04 -11.65 -10.44
C THR A 364 6.81 -10.57 -11.17
N VAL A 365 6.94 -9.39 -10.56
CA VAL A 365 7.59 -8.22 -11.15
C VAL A 365 8.90 -7.99 -10.41
N GLU A 366 10.02 -8.29 -11.05
CA GLU A 366 11.37 -8.12 -10.52
C GLU A 366 11.88 -6.70 -10.80
N LEU A 367 11.85 -5.84 -9.79
CA LEU A 367 12.22 -4.43 -9.90
C LEU A 367 13.74 -4.23 -9.92
N GLY A 368 14.19 -3.20 -10.66
CA GLY A 368 15.58 -2.75 -10.69
C GLY A 368 16.59 -3.84 -11.05
N SER A 369 17.88 -3.55 -10.86
CA SER A 369 18.96 -4.43 -11.29
C SER A 369 20.17 -4.40 -10.34
N GLY A 370 20.94 -5.49 -10.29
CA GLY A 370 22.13 -5.60 -9.43
C GLY A 370 22.04 -6.73 -8.39
N VAL A 371 22.44 -6.43 -7.15
CA VAL A 371 22.49 -7.41 -6.05
C VAL A 371 21.74 -6.87 -4.84
N ASN A 372 20.78 -7.65 -4.33
CA ASN A 372 20.01 -7.30 -3.16
C ASN A 372 20.85 -7.20 -1.88
N PRO A 373 20.56 -6.23 -0.99
CA PRO A 373 19.53 -5.20 -1.15
C PRO A 373 19.92 -4.14 -2.18
N LEU A 374 19.01 -3.82 -3.11
CA LEU A 374 19.27 -2.79 -4.12
C LEU A 374 19.52 -1.41 -3.46
N PRO A 375 20.46 -0.62 -3.99
CA PRO A 375 20.80 0.67 -3.40
C PRO A 375 19.67 1.68 -3.64
N LEU A 376 19.39 2.51 -2.62
CA LEU A 376 18.41 3.61 -2.70
C LEU A 376 18.68 4.64 -3.81
N SER A 377 19.88 4.64 -4.41
CA SER A 377 20.17 5.44 -5.59
C SER A 377 19.29 5.07 -6.78
N GLN A 378 18.87 3.80 -6.91
CA GLN A 378 17.97 3.31 -7.96
C GLN A 378 16.49 3.62 -7.70
N PHE A 379 16.11 4.06 -6.49
CA PHE A 379 14.71 4.17 -6.08
C PHE A 379 13.84 4.97 -7.05
N ASN A 380 14.32 6.13 -7.52
CA ASN A 380 13.52 6.99 -8.39
C ASN A 380 13.28 6.35 -9.76
N GLU A 381 14.28 5.69 -10.32
CA GLU A 381 14.18 4.99 -11.60
C GLU A 381 13.22 3.80 -11.50
N ILE A 382 13.43 2.95 -10.48
CA ILE A 382 12.52 1.85 -10.15
C ILE A 382 11.08 2.35 -10.01
N TYR A 383 10.88 3.46 -9.28
CA TYR A 383 9.54 4.01 -9.08
C TYR A 383 8.90 4.44 -10.40
N GLU A 384 9.62 5.18 -11.25
CA GLU A 384 9.09 5.63 -12.53
C GLU A 384 8.79 4.48 -13.49
N GLU A 385 9.62 3.45 -13.57
CA GLU A 385 9.35 2.27 -14.39
C GLU A 385 8.11 1.52 -13.87
N THR A 386 8.05 1.29 -12.56
CA THR A 386 6.96 0.53 -11.91
C THR A 386 5.64 1.29 -11.93
N LEU A 387 5.65 2.63 -11.93
CA LEU A 387 4.45 3.46 -12.00
C LEU A 387 3.56 3.11 -13.20
N GLY A 388 4.18 2.80 -14.35
CA GLY A 388 3.46 2.32 -15.52
C GLY A 388 2.70 1.02 -15.24
N ILE A 389 3.36 0.05 -14.61
CA ILE A 389 2.80 -1.26 -14.26
C ILE A 389 1.65 -1.12 -13.27
N PHE A 390 1.80 -0.26 -12.24
CA PHE A 390 0.71 0.00 -11.30
C PHE A 390 -0.53 0.54 -12.00
N LEU A 391 -0.38 1.53 -12.89
CA LEU A 391 -1.51 2.08 -13.62
C LEU A 391 -2.14 1.03 -14.56
N ALA A 392 -1.32 0.30 -15.30
CA ALA A 392 -1.75 -0.77 -16.20
C ALA A 392 -2.49 -1.89 -15.46
N GLY A 393 -2.06 -2.23 -14.24
CA GLY A 393 -2.75 -3.20 -13.41
C GLY A 393 -4.19 -2.79 -13.08
N LEU A 394 -4.50 -1.48 -13.08
CA LEU A 394 -5.85 -0.97 -12.85
C LEU A 394 -6.70 -0.96 -14.12
N TYR A 395 -6.17 -0.45 -15.25
CA TYR A 395 -6.97 -0.26 -16.47
C TYR A 395 -7.04 -1.47 -17.39
N MET A 396 -6.04 -2.37 -17.38
CA MET A 396 -6.04 -3.65 -18.13
C MET A 396 -6.79 -4.71 -17.36
#